data_AF-A0A9W8UWB9-F1
#
_entry.id   AF-A0A9W8UWB9-F1
#
_cell.length_a   1.000
_cell.length_b   1.000
_cell.length_c   1.000
_cell.angle_alpha   90.00
_cell.angle_beta   90.00
_cell.angle_gamma   90.00
#
_symmetry.space_group_name_H-M   'P 1'
#
loop_
_entity.id
_entity.type
_entity.pdbx_description
1 polymer ?
#
loop_
_entity_poly.entity_id
_entity_poly.type
_entity_poly.pdbx_seq_one_letter_code
_entity_poly.pdbx_strand_id
1 'polypeptide(L)'
;MMVALAGQIERDLEGWAQKLPEAIRPTGSSSHVPSLRGVKDVQWVKRQRLVLNLRYHNLRILLFGSFLLRSTAQERASITETKHGIQKCLDSAKQTIELIYQTYQHSDFFRTWFYNTTYTVFAASIILVYVAQEAVETEIQPLLRLVDMAVEILMIMDECVVALQAAKLLQQAREKATQKSSAKTLTPTNPGASWPDGMVYLNHYWGPLNLLDGDMDQNLALSSIDFDEANLFMPIPN
;
A
#
# COMPACT_ATOMS: atom_id res chain seq x y z
N MET A 1 -19.08 14.36 4.90
CA MET A 1 -19.72 13.12 4.39
C MET A 1 -18.72 11.97 4.22
N MET A 2 -17.61 12.14 3.48
CA MET A 2 -16.61 11.05 3.27
C MET A 2 -15.98 10.52 4.57
N VAL A 3 -15.65 11.38 5.53
CA VAL A 3 -15.02 10.98 6.80
C VAL A 3 -15.92 10.07 7.64
N ALA A 4 -17.21 10.39 7.75
CA ALA A 4 -18.17 9.59 8.49
C ALA A 4 -18.38 8.21 7.86
N LEU A 5 -18.47 8.14 6.52
CA LEU A 5 -18.56 6.88 5.79
C LEU A 5 -17.31 6.02 5.97
N ALA A 6 -16.12 6.62 5.86
CA ALA A 6 -14.87 5.91 6.10
C ALA A 6 -14.80 5.36 7.53
N GLY A 7 -15.24 6.14 8.52
CA GLY A 7 -15.35 5.68 9.90
C GLY A 7 -16.33 4.51 10.08
N GLN A 8 -17.44 4.49 9.33
CA GLN A 8 -18.37 3.35 9.35
C GLN A 8 -17.76 2.10 8.73
N ILE A 9 -17.17 2.21 7.54
CA ILE A 9 -16.50 1.09 6.86
C ILE A 9 -15.40 0.50 7.74
N GLU A 10 -14.64 1.36 8.43
CA GLU A 10 -13.60 0.92 9.34
C GLU A 10 -14.15 0.13 10.54
N ARG A 11 -15.25 0.58 11.14
CA ARG A 11 -15.92 -0.17 12.22
C ARG A 11 -16.43 -1.52 11.75
N ASP A 12 -16.99 -1.56 10.54
CA ASP A 12 -17.48 -2.80 9.94
C ASP A 12 -16.32 -3.76 9.63
N LEU A 13 -15.19 -3.24 9.15
CA LEU A 13 -13.97 -4.00 8.91
C LEU A 13 -13.36 -4.56 10.21
N GLU A 14 -13.28 -3.75 11.26
CA GLU A 14 -12.83 -4.18 12.59
C GLU A 14 -13.79 -5.24 13.17
N GLY A 15 -15.10 -5.02 13.04
CA GLY A 15 -16.13 -5.96 13.47
C GLY A 15 -16.07 -7.29 12.70
N TRP A 16 -15.78 -7.26 11.41
CA TRP A 16 -15.53 -8.46 10.60
C TRP A 16 -14.26 -9.19 11.08
N ALA A 17 -13.16 -8.47 11.30
CA ALA A 17 -11.91 -9.08 11.73
C ALA A 17 -12.05 -9.80 13.09
N GLN A 18 -12.80 -9.24 14.03
CA GLN A 18 -13.03 -9.86 15.33
C GLN A 18 -13.86 -11.14 15.28
N LYS A 19 -14.72 -11.30 14.25
CA LYS A 19 -15.51 -12.53 14.03
C LYS A 19 -14.69 -13.68 13.46
N LEU A 20 -13.48 -13.42 12.95
CA LEU A 20 -12.62 -14.47 12.42
C LEU A 20 -12.06 -15.36 13.55
N PRO A 21 -11.84 -16.66 13.27
CA PRO A 21 -11.11 -17.55 14.18
C PRO A 21 -9.76 -16.93 14.54
N GLU A 22 -9.39 -17.02 15.83
CA GLU A 22 -8.16 -16.41 16.37
C GLU A 22 -6.91 -16.80 15.56
N ALA A 23 -6.86 -18.06 15.12
CA ALA A 23 -5.74 -18.60 14.35
C ALA A 23 -5.57 -17.98 12.95
N ILE A 24 -6.52 -17.25 12.39
CA ILE A 24 -6.39 -16.59 11.07
C ILE A 24 -6.69 -15.10 11.12
N ARG A 25 -6.99 -14.57 12.31
CA ARG A 25 -7.33 -13.16 12.49
C ARG A 25 -6.15 -12.28 12.07
N PRO A 26 -6.39 -11.22 11.26
CA PRO A 26 -5.40 -10.19 11.02
C PRO A 26 -4.89 -9.65 12.35
N THR A 27 -3.59 -9.71 12.54
CA THR A 27 -2.96 -9.08 13.70
C THR A 27 -2.97 -7.59 13.38
N GLY A 28 -3.96 -6.86 13.88
CA GLY A 28 -3.89 -5.40 13.87
C GLY A 28 -2.61 -4.93 14.59
N SER A 29 -2.41 -3.63 14.67
CA SER A 29 -1.29 -2.98 15.39
C SER A 29 -1.25 -3.26 16.92
N SER A 30 -1.86 -4.35 17.40
CA SER A 30 -1.71 -4.84 18.75
C SER A 30 -0.26 -5.28 18.98
N SER A 31 0.44 -4.57 19.85
CA SER A 31 1.79 -4.85 20.37
C SER A 31 1.90 -6.17 21.17
N HIS A 32 1.03 -7.14 20.92
CA HIS A 32 1.13 -8.45 21.55
C HIS A 32 2.34 -9.19 20.98
N VAL A 33 3.26 -9.58 21.86
CA VAL A 33 4.35 -10.49 21.54
C VAL A 33 3.75 -11.73 20.88
N PRO A 34 4.19 -12.10 19.66
CA PRO A 34 3.66 -13.27 18.96
C PRO A 34 3.74 -14.49 19.86
N SER A 35 2.60 -15.11 20.15
CA SER A 35 2.57 -16.34 20.93
C SER A 35 3.28 -17.46 20.17
N LEU A 36 4.20 -18.16 20.84
CA LEU A 36 4.87 -19.34 20.27
C LEU A 36 3.90 -20.47 19.90
N ARG A 37 2.65 -20.41 20.35
CA ARG A 37 1.59 -21.36 19.97
C ARG A 37 1.43 -21.48 18.46
N GLY A 38 1.61 -20.38 17.72
CA GLY A 38 1.45 -20.35 16.27
C GLY A 38 2.57 -21.04 15.46
N VAL A 39 3.69 -21.38 16.09
CA VAL A 39 4.81 -22.08 15.41
C VAL A 39 4.36 -23.45 14.90
N LYS A 40 3.48 -24.13 15.66
CA LYS A 40 2.95 -25.46 15.34
C LYS A 40 1.76 -25.44 14.38
N ASP A 41 1.32 -24.26 13.95
CA ASP A 41 0.18 -24.16 13.04
C ASP A 41 0.49 -24.81 11.69
N VAL A 42 -0.50 -25.52 11.17
CA VAL A 42 -0.47 -26.11 9.83
C VAL A 42 -0.31 -25.01 8.77
N GLN A 43 0.39 -25.33 7.68
CA GLN A 43 0.82 -24.33 6.68
C GLN A 43 -0.32 -23.51 6.09
N TRP A 44 -1.50 -24.11 5.87
CA TRP A 44 -2.64 -23.39 5.33
C TRP A 44 -3.15 -22.28 6.28
N VAL A 45 -3.09 -22.49 7.60
CA VAL A 45 -3.48 -21.48 8.60
C VAL A 45 -2.53 -20.28 8.53
N LYS A 46 -1.23 -20.54 8.44
CA LYS A 46 -0.20 -19.49 8.31
C LYS A 46 -0.41 -18.66 7.04
N ARG A 47 -0.64 -19.33 5.90
CA ARG A 47 -0.93 -18.67 4.61
C ARG A 47 -2.22 -17.87 4.66
N GLN A 48 -3.29 -18.43 5.22
CA GLN A 48 -4.57 -17.75 5.34
C GLN A 48 -4.46 -16.49 6.21
N ARG A 49 -3.78 -16.59 7.36
CA ARG A 49 -3.52 -15.44 8.24
C ARG A 49 -2.76 -14.34 7.52
N LEU A 50 -1.69 -14.70 6.82
CA LEU A 50 -0.87 -13.77 6.04
C LEU A 50 -1.70 -13.03 4.98
N VAL A 51 -2.45 -13.77 4.16
CA VAL A 51 -3.28 -13.18 3.08
C VAL A 51 -4.36 -12.27 3.65
N LEU A 52 -5.03 -12.69 4.73
CA LEU A 52 -6.04 -11.86 5.40
C LEU A 52 -5.42 -10.59 5.99
N ASN A 53 -4.21 -10.67 6.56
CA ASN A 53 -3.54 -9.51 7.13
C ASN A 53 -3.16 -8.48 6.05
N LEU A 54 -2.63 -8.94 4.92
CA LEU A 54 -2.30 -8.06 3.80
C LEU A 54 -3.53 -7.40 3.19
N ARG A 55 -4.63 -8.16 3.02
CA ARG A 55 -5.90 -7.58 2.54
C ARG A 55 -6.48 -6.57 3.51
N TYR A 56 -6.41 -6.84 4.81
CA TYR A 56 -6.87 -5.92 5.85
C TYR A 56 -6.13 -4.58 5.78
N HIS A 57 -4.80 -4.62 5.70
CA HIS A 57 -3.99 -3.41 5.56
C HIS A 57 -4.20 -2.70 4.22
N ASN A 58 -4.33 -3.44 3.12
CA ASN A 58 -4.60 -2.84 1.81
C ASN A 58 -5.93 -2.10 1.78
N LEU A 59 -6.99 -2.65 2.39
CA LEU A 59 -8.27 -1.95 2.51
C LEU A 59 -8.15 -0.65 3.31
N ARG A 60 -7.41 -0.65 4.42
CA ARG A 60 -7.15 0.57 5.20
C ARG A 60 -6.34 1.61 4.41
N ILE A 61 -5.35 1.17 3.65
CA ILE A 61 -4.57 2.04 2.75
C ILE A 61 -5.50 2.72 1.73
N LEU A 62 -6.37 1.96 1.08
CA LEU A 62 -7.31 2.50 0.09
C LEU A 62 -8.32 3.44 0.73
N LEU A 63 -8.90 3.04 1.86
CA LEU A 63 -9.93 3.79 2.57
C LEU A 63 -9.42 5.17 3.00
N PHE A 64 -8.29 5.19 3.70
CA PHE A 64 -7.78 6.38 4.35
C PHE A 64 -6.74 7.13 3.50
N GLY A 65 -6.11 6.49 2.51
CA GLY A 65 -5.21 7.16 1.56
C GLY A 65 -5.91 8.26 0.78
N SER A 66 -7.23 8.13 0.58
CA SER A 66 -8.07 9.18 -0.01
C SER A 66 -7.96 10.52 0.75
N PHE A 67 -7.74 10.52 2.05
CA PHE A 67 -7.58 11.74 2.85
C PHE A 67 -6.27 12.45 2.54
N LEU A 68 -5.17 11.72 2.36
CA LEU A 68 -3.87 12.29 1.96
C LEU A 68 -3.91 12.83 0.53
N LEU A 69 -4.66 12.18 -0.35
CA LEU A 69 -4.69 12.48 -1.78
C LEU A 69 -5.70 13.57 -2.15
N ARG A 70 -6.82 13.69 -1.42
CA ARG A 70 -7.96 14.54 -1.82
C ARG A 70 -8.25 15.68 -0.84
N SER A 71 -7.94 15.53 0.44
CA SER A 71 -8.20 16.59 1.41
C SER A 71 -7.10 17.63 1.41
N THR A 72 -7.45 18.90 1.59
CA THR A 72 -6.50 20.00 1.75
C THR A 72 -5.79 19.93 3.10
N ALA A 73 -4.61 20.55 3.22
CA ALA A 73 -3.87 20.60 4.49
C ALA A 73 -4.71 21.19 5.64
N GLN A 74 -5.57 22.17 5.35
CA GLN A 74 -6.45 22.81 6.33
C GLN A 74 -7.56 21.86 6.82
N GLU A 75 -8.19 21.10 5.92
CA GLU A 75 -9.19 20.09 6.30
C GLU A 75 -8.57 18.98 7.15
N ARG A 76 -7.35 18.56 6.83
CA ARG A 76 -6.63 17.51 7.58
C ARG A 76 -6.20 18.00 8.96
N ALA A 77 -5.88 19.29 9.10
CA ALA A 77 -5.56 19.91 10.38
C ALA A 77 -6.79 20.17 11.26
N SER A 78 -7.95 20.45 10.66
CA SER A 78 -9.16 20.83 11.39
C SER A 78 -10.06 19.65 11.78
N ILE A 79 -10.01 18.54 11.05
CA ILE A 79 -10.85 17.36 11.29
C ILE A 79 -10.01 16.24 11.93
N THR A 80 -10.20 16.01 13.22
CA THR A 80 -9.46 15.02 14.02
C THR A 80 -9.53 13.61 13.42
N GLU A 81 -10.69 13.21 12.92
CA GLU A 81 -10.93 11.89 12.32
C GLU A 81 -10.12 11.71 11.02
N THR A 82 -9.90 12.78 10.26
CA THR A 82 -9.05 12.75 9.07
C THR A 82 -7.61 12.47 9.47
N LYS A 83 -7.08 13.18 10.47
CA LYS A 83 -5.74 12.94 11.01
C LYS A 83 -5.58 11.51 11.53
N HIS A 84 -6.58 10.99 12.24
CA HIS A 84 -6.57 9.61 12.73
C HIS A 84 -6.60 8.59 11.58
N GLY A 85 -7.41 8.84 10.55
CA GLY A 85 -7.44 8.02 9.34
C GLY A 85 -6.09 8.00 8.63
N ILE A 86 -5.43 9.15 8.48
CA ILE A 86 -4.10 9.26 7.89
C ILE A 86 -3.09 8.41 8.67
N GLN A 87 -3.12 8.45 10.01
CA GLN A 87 -2.26 7.61 10.83
C GLN A 87 -2.53 6.11 10.60
N LYS A 88 -3.80 5.69 10.57
CA LYS A 88 -4.19 4.30 10.25
C LYS A 88 -3.71 3.86 8.87
N CYS A 89 -3.78 4.76 7.88
CA CYS A 89 -3.26 4.55 6.53
C CYS A 89 -1.75 4.30 6.56
N LEU A 90 -1.02 5.21 7.21
CA LEU A 90 0.43 5.16 7.31
C LEU A 90 0.89 3.89 8.03
N ASP A 91 0.30 3.57 9.17
CA ASP A 91 0.63 2.35 9.92
C ASP A 91 0.36 1.09 9.09
N SER A 92 -0.74 1.07 8.33
CA SER A 92 -1.04 -0.05 7.44
C SER A 92 -0.04 -0.16 6.28
N ALA A 93 0.44 0.97 5.75
CA ALA A 93 1.48 0.97 4.72
C ALA A 93 2.81 0.40 5.26
N LYS A 94 3.22 0.81 6.47
CA LYS A 94 4.42 0.27 7.14
C LYS A 94 4.31 -1.25 7.31
N GLN A 95 3.22 -1.70 7.93
CA GLN A 95 2.96 -3.12 8.17
C GLN A 95 2.90 -3.94 6.88
N THR A 96 2.33 -3.40 5.81
CA THR A 96 2.29 -4.08 4.50
C THR A 96 3.70 -4.36 3.99
N ILE A 97 4.58 -3.36 3.98
CA ILE A 97 5.96 -3.50 3.48
C ILE A 97 6.73 -4.48 4.36
N GLU A 98 6.69 -4.32 5.68
CA GLU A 98 7.40 -5.17 6.63
C GLU A 98 6.96 -6.64 6.49
N LEU A 99 5.66 -6.88 6.41
CA LEU A 99 5.10 -8.23 6.31
C LEU A 99 5.47 -8.91 4.98
N ILE A 100 5.41 -8.18 3.86
CA ILE A 100 5.83 -8.71 2.56
C ILE A 100 7.33 -9.02 2.59
N TYR A 101 8.16 -8.08 3.08
CA TYR A 101 9.61 -8.25 3.16
C TYR A 101 10.00 -9.49 3.97
N GLN A 102 9.49 -9.61 5.20
CA GLN A 102 9.75 -10.75 6.07
C GLN A 102 9.26 -12.07 5.46
N THR A 103 8.13 -12.05 4.77
CA THR A 103 7.61 -13.26 4.11
C THR A 103 8.52 -13.69 2.96
N TYR A 104 9.01 -12.75 2.15
CA TYR A 104 9.95 -13.03 1.05
C TYR A 104 11.25 -13.69 1.52
N GLN A 105 11.71 -13.37 2.74
CA GLN A 105 12.90 -13.96 3.35
C GLN A 105 12.71 -15.44 3.74
N HIS A 106 11.47 -15.90 3.94
CA HIS A 106 11.20 -17.19 4.57
C HIS A 106 10.23 -18.10 3.79
N SER A 107 9.60 -17.61 2.72
CA SER A 107 8.52 -18.35 2.05
C SER A 107 8.53 -18.12 0.54
N ASP A 108 9.06 -19.09 -0.20
CA ASP A 108 9.16 -19.04 -1.66
C ASP A 108 7.80 -18.95 -2.37
N PHE A 109 6.76 -19.59 -1.83
CA PHE A 109 5.40 -19.51 -2.38
C PHE A 109 4.90 -18.07 -2.53
N PHE A 110 5.33 -17.19 -1.63
CA PHE A 110 4.84 -15.83 -1.62
C PHE A 110 5.41 -14.99 -2.77
N ARG A 111 6.55 -15.40 -3.35
CA ARG A 111 7.18 -14.71 -4.49
C ARG A 111 6.31 -14.72 -5.74
N THR A 112 5.47 -15.74 -5.90
CA THR A 112 4.58 -15.88 -7.08
C THR A 112 3.23 -15.19 -6.90
N TRP A 113 2.99 -14.51 -5.77
CA TRP A 113 1.69 -13.89 -5.52
C TRP A 113 1.58 -12.53 -6.21
N PHE A 114 0.80 -12.50 -7.30
CA PHE A 114 0.65 -11.33 -8.19
C PHE A 114 0.32 -10.01 -7.48
N TYR A 115 -0.47 -10.04 -6.40
CA TYR A 115 -0.87 -8.83 -5.67
C TYR A 115 0.26 -8.15 -4.89
N ASN A 116 1.41 -8.80 -4.72
CA ASN A 116 2.54 -8.22 -3.99
C ASN A 116 3.05 -6.93 -4.63
N THR A 117 3.11 -6.88 -5.96
CA THR A 117 3.49 -5.67 -6.69
C THR A 117 2.55 -4.52 -6.33
N THR A 118 1.24 -4.74 -6.47
CA THR A 118 0.20 -3.75 -6.15
C THR A 118 0.30 -3.24 -4.72
N TYR A 119 0.35 -4.15 -3.75
CA TYR A 119 0.34 -3.80 -2.33
C TYR A 119 1.60 -3.04 -1.92
N THR A 120 2.75 -3.46 -2.44
CA THR A 120 4.04 -2.81 -2.19
C THR A 120 4.06 -1.40 -2.78
N VAL A 121 3.61 -1.24 -4.02
CA VAL A 121 3.54 0.07 -4.68
C VAL A 121 2.58 1.02 -3.96
N PHE A 122 1.39 0.55 -3.58
CA PHE A 122 0.43 1.37 -2.85
C PHE A 122 0.96 1.81 -1.49
N ALA A 123 1.53 0.88 -0.72
CA ALA A 123 2.11 1.20 0.58
C ALA A 123 3.26 2.21 0.47
N ALA A 124 4.21 1.98 -0.44
CA ALA A 124 5.35 2.88 -0.62
C ALA A 124 4.92 4.27 -1.12
N SER A 125 3.93 4.32 -2.01
CA SER A 125 3.38 5.58 -2.52
C SER A 125 2.71 6.40 -1.42
N ILE A 126 1.93 5.77 -0.53
CA ILE A 126 1.35 6.45 0.64
C ILE A 126 2.43 7.02 1.54
N ILE A 127 3.49 6.25 1.81
CA ILE A 127 4.60 6.74 2.63
C ILE A 127 5.26 7.96 1.99
N LEU A 128 5.55 7.90 0.68
CA LEU A 128 6.15 9.03 -0.04
C LEU A 128 5.26 10.27 -0.05
N VAL A 129 3.95 10.10 -0.26
CA VAL A 129 2.96 11.19 -0.20
C VAL A 129 2.87 11.78 1.20
N TYR A 130 2.92 10.95 2.24
CA TYR A 130 2.93 11.42 3.63
C TYR A 130 4.21 12.20 3.95
N VAL A 131 5.39 11.68 3.58
CA VAL A 131 6.68 12.37 3.74
C VAL A 131 6.66 13.73 3.06
N ALA A 132 6.09 13.77 1.87
CA ALA A 132 5.94 14.98 1.06
C ALA A 132 5.07 16.06 1.69
N GLN A 133 4.04 15.68 2.44
CA GLN A 133 2.98 16.61 2.86
C GLN A 133 2.94 16.88 4.36
N GLU A 134 3.21 15.89 5.21
CA GLU A 134 2.86 15.94 6.64
C GLU A 134 3.97 15.47 7.58
N ALA A 135 4.94 14.67 7.12
CA ALA A 135 5.94 14.11 8.01
C ALA A 135 6.80 15.20 8.68
N VAL A 136 7.07 15.00 9.97
CA VAL A 136 8.08 15.79 10.68
C VAL A 136 9.46 15.21 10.42
N GLU A 137 10.51 16.04 10.58
CA GLU A 137 11.89 15.69 10.20
C GLU A 137 12.37 14.35 10.78
N THR A 138 12.00 14.05 12.03
CA THR A 138 12.37 12.79 12.71
C THR A 138 11.75 11.55 12.11
N GLU A 139 10.63 11.67 11.39
CA GLU A 139 9.92 10.55 10.77
C GLU A 139 10.43 10.24 9.36
N ILE A 140 11.02 11.22 8.67
CA ILE A 140 11.38 11.13 7.25
C ILE A 140 12.33 9.96 7.01
N GLN A 141 13.47 9.91 7.72
CA GLN A 141 14.48 8.87 7.49
C GLN A 141 13.96 7.45 7.78
N PRO A 142 13.29 7.17 8.92
CA PRO A 142 12.64 5.89 9.15
C PRO A 142 11.65 5.49 8.03
N LEU A 143 10.85 6.44 7.54
CA LEU A 143 9.88 6.19 6.47
C LEU A 143 10.55 5.90 5.12
N LEU A 144 11.60 6.63 4.76
CA LEU A 144 12.33 6.39 3.51
C LEU A 144 13.04 5.02 3.50
N ARG A 145 13.45 4.49 4.67
CA ARG A 145 13.98 3.12 4.76
C ARG A 145 12.94 2.06 4.43
N LEU A 146 11.67 2.28 4.79
CA LEU A 146 10.59 1.39 4.38
C LEU A 146 10.36 1.47 2.87
N VAL A 147 10.52 2.64 2.25
CA VAL A 147 10.49 2.78 0.80
C VAL A 147 11.66 2.01 0.15
N ASP A 148 12.85 2.03 0.75
CA ASP A 148 13.98 1.22 0.28
C ASP A 148 13.68 -0.28 0.34
N MET A 149 13.06 -0.77 1.43
CA MET A 149 12.61 -2.16 1.53
C MET A 149 11.57 -2.51 0.44
N ALA A 150 10.65 -1.60 0.14
CA ALA A 150 9.66 -1.79 -0.92
C ALA A 150 10.32 -1.87 -2.31
N VAL A 151 11.34 -1.04 -2.58
CA VAL A 151 12.12 -1.11 -3.81
C VAL A 151 12.84 -2.45 -3.92
N GLU A 152 13.45 -2.94 -2.84
CA GLU A 152 14.12 -4.24 -2.81
C GLU A 152 13.15 -5.40 -3.12
N ILE A 153 11.95 -5.39 -2.51
CA ILE A 153 10.88 -6.35 -2.82
C ILE A 153 10.56 -6.34 -4.31
N LEU A 154 10.37 -5.16 -4.90
CA LEU A 154 9.98 -5.06 -6.31
C LEU A 154 11.12 -5.46 -7.25
N MET A 155 12.37 -5.22 -6.86
CA MET A 155 13.54 -5.61 -7.64
C MET A 155 13.77 -7.13 -7.66
N ILE A 156 13.45 -7.83 -6.57
CA ILE A 156 13.59 -9.30 -6.54
C ILE A 156 12.47 -10.02 -7.31
N MET A 157 11.41 -9.29 -7.70
CA MET A 157 10.37 -9.77 -8.63
C MET A 157 10.80 -9.54 -10.08
N ASP A 158 12.00 -10.00 -10.44
CA ASP A 158 12.67 -9.71 -11.72
C ASP A 158 11.97 -10.29 -12.95
N GLU A 159 11.17 -11.34 -12.77
CA GLU A 159 10.27 -11.87 -13.80
C GLU A 159 9.07 -10.94 -14.09
N CYS A 160 8.78 -9.96 -13.22
CA CYS A 160 7.67 -9.02 -13.35
C CYS A 160 8.17 -7.64 -13.82
N VAL A 161 8.05 -7.37 -15.12
CA VAL A 161 8.45 -6.08 -15.73
C VAL A 161 7.78 -4.88 -15.05
N VAL A 162 6.51 -5.02 -14.65
CA VAL A 162 5.76 -3.97 -13.93
C VAL A 162 6.38 -3.70 -12.56
N ALA A 163 6.83 -4.73 -11.84
CA ALA A 163 7.49 -4.55 -10.54
C ALA A 163 8.82 -3.80 -10.70
N LEU A 164 9.64 -4.18 -11.69
CA LEU A 164 10.90 -3.49 -11.97
C LEU A 164 10.69 -2.02 -12.36
N GLN A 165 9.67 -1.73 -13.15
CA GLN A 165 9.35 -0.36 -13.52
C GLN A 165 8.85 0.45 -12.31
N ALA A 166 8.01 -0.15 -11.47
CA ALA A 166 7.55 0.49 -10.26
C ALA A 166 8.68 0.76 -9.26
N ALA A 167 9.65 -0.16 -9.13
CA ALA A 167 10.85 0.02 -8.31
C ALA A 167 11.62 1.29 -8.72
N LYS A 168 11.85 1.48 -10.03
CA LYS A 168 12.53 2.68 -10.56
C LYS A 168 11.77 3.96 -10.24
N LEU A 169 10.44 3.96 -10.41
CA LEU A 169 9.61 5.12 -10.11
C LEU A 169 9.65 5.50 -8.62
N LEU A 170 9.56 4.50 -7.73
CA LEU A 170 9.64 4.71 -6.29
C LEU A 170 11.01 5.24 -5.86
N GLN A 171 12.08 4.73 -6.45
CA GLN A 171 13.45 5.20 -6.19
C GLN A 171 13.62 6.68 -6.58
N GLN A 172 13.17 7.06 -7.77
CA GLN A 172 13.19 8.46 -8.22
C GLN A 172 12.34 9.37 -7.32
N ALA A 173 11.17 8.90 -6.89
CA ALA A 173 10.31 9.67 -5.99
C ALA A 173 10.94 9.86 -4.60
N ARG A 174 11.61 8.83 -4.08
CA ARG A 174 12.37 8.89 -2.83
C ARG A 174 13.51 9.90 -2.89
N GLU A 175 14.28 9.92 -3.97
CA GLU A 175 15.36 10.91 -4.17
C GLU A 175 14.84 12.34 -4.14
N LYS A 176 13.73 12.60 -4.85
CA LYS A 176 13.05 13.90 -4.84
C LYS A 176 12.55 14.30 -3.44
N ALA A 177 12.00 13.35 -2.68
CA ALA A 177 11.55 13.60 -1.31
C ALA A 177 12.73 14.01 -0.41
N THR A 178 13.88 13.34 -0.55
CA THR A 178 15.10 13.62 0.24
C THR A 178 15.68 15.01 -0.07
N GLN A 179 15.68 15.42 -1.34
CA GLN A 179 16.15 16.75 -1.76
C GLN A 179 15.26 17.87 -1.21
N LYS A 180 13.93 17.69 -1.23
CA LYS A 180 12.99 18.66 -0.65
C LYS A 180 13.17 18.83 0.85
N SER A 181 13.43 17.74 1.59
CA SER A 181 13.72 17.82 3.03
C SER A 181 14.99 18.62 3.32
N SER A 182 16.05 18.39 2.54
CA SER A 182 17.33 19.10 2.70
C SER A 182 17.24 20.60 2.38
N ALA A 183 16.35 21.00 1.45
CA ALA A 183 16.12 22.39 1.11
C ALA A 183 15.25 23.15 2.13
N LYS A 184 14.46 22.45 2.96
CA LYS A 184 13.57 23.05 3.96
C LYS A 184 14.31 23.69 5.14
N THR A 185 15.64 23.52 5.23
CA THR A 185 16.50 24.11 6.27
C THR A 185 16.87 25.58 6.01
N LEU A 186 16.64 26.12 4.81
CA LEU A 186 16.98 27.50 4.46
C LEU A 186 15.79 28.17 3.74
N THR A 187 15.05 28.99 4.50
CA THR A 187 13.96 29.92 4.12
C THR A 187 12.52 29.50 4.45
N PRO A 188 11.70 30.39 5.04
CA PRO A 188 10.26 30.24 5.12
C PRO A 188 9.64 30.86 3.85
N THR A 189 8.95 30.10 3.00
CA THR A 189 7.79 30.62 2.22
C THR A 189 7.05 29.56 1.37
N ASN A 190 5.72 29.79 1.34
CA ASN A 190 4.67 29.45 0.36
C ASN A 190 4.14 28.00 0.19
N PRO A 191 2.87 27.75 0.58
CA PRO A 191 2.14 26.54 0.26
C PRO A 191 1.55 26.64 -1.16
N GLY A 192 2.28 26.14 -2.16
CA GLY A 192 1.78 26.15 -3.54
C GLY A 192 2.61 25.38 -4.57
N ALA A 193 3.64 24.63 -4.15
CA ALA A 193 4.45 23.86 -5.09
C ALA A 193 3.74 22.56 -5.48
N SER A 194 3.02 22.60 -6.61
CA SER A 194 2.53 21.44 -7.34
C SER A 194 3.66 20.44 -7.59
N TRP A 195 3.38 19.16 -7.36
CA TRP A 195 4.31 18.07 -7.64
C TRP A 195 4.51 17.95 -9.16
N PRO A 196 5.73 17.66 -9.64
CA PRO A 196 5.95 17.41 -11.06
C PRO A 196 5.16 16.17 -11.49
N ASP A 197 4.58 16.23 -12.69
CA ASP A 197 3.59 15.29 -13.28
C ASP A 197 3.90 13.78 -13.10
N GLY A 198 5.14 13.39 -12.80
CA GLY A 198 5.58 12.00 -12.61
C GLY A 198 4.83 11.14 -11.58
N MET A 199 4.22 11.72 -10.55
CA MET A 199 3.42 10.97 -9.56
C MET A 199 1.96 10.78 -10.00
N VAL A 200 1.46 11.63 -10.90
CA VAL A 200 0.13 11.50 -11.51
C VAL A 200 0.10 10.30 -12.46
N TYR A 201 1.26 9.87 -13.00
CA TYR A 201 1.34 8.76 -13.94
C TYR A 201 1.27 7.35 -13.32
N LEU A 202 1.37 7.19 -12.00
CA LEU A 202 1.14 5.88 -11.37
C LEU A 202 -0.34 5.44 -11.42
N ASN A 203 -1.23 6.36 -11.79
CA ASN A 203 -2.67 6.12 -11.95
C ASN A 203 -3.06 5.45 -13.28
N HIS A 204 -2.19 5.46 -14.31
CA HIS A 204 -2.56 4.92 -15.62
C HIS A 204 -2.58 3.38 -15.70
N TYR A 205 -2.01 2.67 -14.72
CA TYR A 205 -2.00 1.21 -14.67
C TYR A 205 -3.23 0.59 -13.99
N TRP A 206 -4.14 1.41 -13.44
CA TRP A 206 -5.28 0.94 -12.63
C TRP A 206 -6.65 1.10 -13.29
N GLY A 207 -6.69 1.41 -14.60
CA GLY A 207 -7.93 1.83 -15.28
C GLY A 207 -8.43 3.19 -14.76
N PRO A 208 -9.43 3.81 -15.41
CA PRO A 208 -9.97 5.07 -14.93
C PRO A 208 -10.87 4.77 -13.73
N LEU A 209 -10.32 4.82 -12.52
CA LEU A 209 -11.10 5.24 -11.36
C LEU A 209 -11.40 6.73 -11.53
N ASN A 210 -12.27 7.05 -12.49
CA ASN A 210 -12.88 8.37 -12.68
C ASN A 210 -13.75 8.66 -11.46
N LEU A 211 -13.11 9.04 -10.36
CA LEU A 211 -13.77 9.46 -9.14
C LEU A 211 -14.15 10.96 -9.18
N LEU A 212 -14.03 11.60 -10.34
CA LEU A 212 -14.16 13.06 -10.48
C LEU A 212 -14.98 13.55 -11.68
N ASP A 213 -15.38 12.71 -12.64
CA ASP A 213 -16.35 13.14 -13.66
C ASP A 213 -17.55 12.19 -13.68
N GLY A 214 -18.73 12.77 -13.47
CA GLY A 214 -20.00 12.07 -13.28
C GLY A 214 -20.60 11.55 -14.57
N ASP A 215 -19.86 10.72 -15.32
CA ASP A 215 -20.42 9.95 -16.43
C ASP A 215 -20.00 8.48 -16.30
N MET A 216 -20.99 7.59 -16.15
CA MET A 216 -20.78 6.15 -16.04
C MET A 216 -20.68 5.53 -17.43
N ASP A 217 -19.47 5.23 -17.88
CA ASP A 217 -19.29 4.33 -19.02
C ASP A 217 -19.41 2.86 -18.58
N GLN A 218 -20.42 2.18 -19.12
CA GLN A 218 -20.81 0.79 -18.80
C GLN A 218 -19.90 -0.29 -19.41
N ASN A 219 -18.62 -0.01 -19.70
CA ASN A 219 -17.68 -0.98 -20.28
C ASN A 219 -16.45 -1.23 -19.40
N LEU A 220 -16.67 -1.45 -18.09
CA LEU A 220 -15.69 -2.10 -17.22
C LEU A 220 -15.70 -3.62 -17.48
N ALA A 221 -15.22 -3.99 -18.66
CA ALA A 221 -14.85 -5.36 -18.94
C ALA A 221 -13.36 -5.52 -18.62
N LEU A 222 -13.05 -6.42 -17.67
CA LEU A 222 -11.74 -7.05 -17.50
C LEU A 222 -11.40 -7.97 -18.70
N SER A 223 -11.76 -7.58 -19.93
CA SER A 223 -11.65 -8.37 -21.15
C SER A 223 -10.48 -7.95 -22.04
N SER A 224 -9.50 -7.22 -21.53
CA SER A 224 -8.30 -6.84 -22.29
C SER A 224 -6.99 -7.40 -21.73
N ILE A 225 -7.08 -8.34 -20.78
CA ILE A 225 -5.98 -9.27 -20.57
C ILE A 225 -6.20 -10.42 -21.53
N ASP A 226 -5.70 -10.29 -22.75
CA ASP A 226 -5.49 -11.42 -23.66
C ASP A 226 -4.46 -12.34 -22.99
N PHE A 227 -4.94 -13.29 -22.20
CA PHE A 227 -4.22 -14.53 -21.97
C PHE A 227 -4.40 -15.33 -23.25
N ASP A 228 -3.37 -15.38 -24.10
CA ASP A 228 -3.29 -16.43 -25.11
C ASP A 228 -3.35 -17.78 -24.39
N GLU A 229 -4.55 -18.39 -24.38
CA GLU A 229 -4.83 -19.74 -23.87
C GLU A 229 -4.04 -20.84 -24.63
N ALA A 230 -3.28 -20.47 -25.66
CA ALA A 230 -2.53 -21.39 -26.50
C ALA A 230 -1.20 -21.89 -25.90
N ASN A 231 -0.67 -21.29 -24.82
CA ASN A 231 0.67 -21.65 -24.29
C ASN A 231 0.67 -22.29 -22.89
N LEU A 232 -0.48 -22.66 -22.32
CA LEU A 232 -0.58 -23.26 -20.98
C LEU A 232 -0.65 -24.80 -20.95
N PHE A 233 -0.54 -25.47 -22.09
CA PHE A 233 -0.40 -26.93 -22.16
C PHE A 233 0.99 -27.30 -22.70
N MET A 234 1.94 -27.56 -21.79
CA MET A 234 3.06 -28.44 -22.14
C MET A 234 2.53 -29.88 -22.21
N PRO A 235 2.76 -30.63 -23.32
CA PRO A 235 2.37 -32.02 -23.39
C PRO A 235 3.25 -32.85 -22.45
N ILE A 236 2.61 -33.72 -21.67
CA ILE A 236 3.29 -34.72 -20.85
C ILE A 236 3.93 -35.74 -21.81
N PRO A 237 5.24 -36.04 -21.71
CA PRO A 237 5.86 -37.06 -22.54
C PRO A 237 5.33 -38.45 -22.17
N ASN A 238 5.02 -39.24 -23.20
CA ASN A 238 4.57 -40.65 -23.13
C ASN A 238 5.57 -41.56 -22.43
#